data_AF-A0A3C0W3B6-F1
#
_entry.id   AF-A0A3C0W3B6-F1
#
_cell.length_a   1.000
_cell.length_b   1.000
_cell.length_c   1.000
_cell.angle_alpha   90.00
_cell.angle_beta   90.00
_cell.angle_gamma   90.00
#
_symmetry.space_group_name_H-M   'P 1'
#
loop_
_entity.id
_entity.type
_entity.pdbx_description
1 polymer ?
#
loop_
_entity_poly.entity_id
_entity_poly.type
_entity_poly.pdbx_seq_one_letter_code
_entity_poly.pdbx_strand_id
1 'polypeptide(L)'
;MQAALNILREQRRAVLDVHRQLLRDHALEAEEPAHRRQLLAQTLAEQRELSEALTLIERVMDGRLVEVAGEARPAPIGAWAEAAPGQLVSGEARE
;
A
#
# COMPACT_ATOMS: atom_id res chain seq x y z
N MET A 1 2.43 -19.53 1.53
CA MET A 1 1.90 -18.39 2.32
C MET A 1 2.92 -17.87 3.34
N GLN A 2 3.40 -18.70 4.28
CA GLN A 2 4.31 -18.25 5.35
C GLN A 2 5.61 -17.60 4.86
N ALA A 3 6.21 -18.13 3.78
CA ALA A 3 7.42 -17.54 3.18
C ALA A 3 7.19 -16.11 2.67
N ALA A 4 6.03 -15.82 2.06
CA ALA A 4 5.69 -14.49 1.57
C ALA A 4 5.51 -13.49 2.71
N LEU A 5 4.88 -13.90 3.82
CA LEU A 5 4.78 -13.08 5.03
C LEU A 5 6.14 -12.77 5.64
N ASN A 6 7.05 -13.74 5.66
CA ASN A 6 8.40 -13.52 6.17
C ASN A 6 9.17 -12.51 5.30
N ILE A 7 8.99 -12.56 3.98
CA ILE A 7 9.57 -11.57 3.05
C ILE A 7 9.02 -10.17 3.35
N LEU A 8 7.71 -10.01 3.51
CA LEU A 8 7.10 -8.71 3.82
C LEU A 8 7.56 -8.15 5.18
N ARG A 9 7.74 -9.02 6.18
CA ARG A 9 8.30 -8.62 7.49
C ARG A 9 9.74 -8.15 7.38
N GLU A 10 10.55 -8.83 6.57
CA GLU A 10 11.93 -8.44 6.32
C GLU A 10 12.02 -7.13 5.53
N GLN A 11 11.17 -6.94 4.52
CA GLN A 11 11.06 -5.68 3.80
C GLN A 11 10.70 -4.53 4.75
N ARG A 12 9.70 -4.71 5.61
CA ARG A 12 9.33 -3.69 6.61
C ARG A 12 10.51 -3.36 7.53
N ARG A 13 11.28 -4.37 7.94
CA ARG A 13 12.48 -4.18 8.77
C ARG A 13 13.54 -3.37 8.02
N ALA A 14 13.84 -3.73 6.78
CA ALA A 14 14.80 -3.02 5.95
C ALA A 14 14.41 -1.54 5.76
N VAL A 15 13.14 -1.24 5.48
CA VAL A 15 12.66 0.16 5.34
C VAL A 15 12.78 0.93 6.66
N LEU A 16 12.52 0.29 7.81
CA LEU A 16 12.75 0.89 9.14
C LEU A 16 14.22 1.20 9.38
N ASP A 17 15.12 0.32 8.96
CA ASP A 17 16.56 0.53 9.13
C ASP A 17 17.07 1.66 8.22
N VAL A 18 16.59 1.76 6.98
CA VAL A 18 16.86 2.89 6.09
C VAL A 18 16.35 4.21 6.69
N HIS A 19 15.11 4.23 7.22
CA HIS A 19 14.57 5.42 7.87
C HIS A 19 15.45 5.88 9.05
N ARG A 20 15.90 4.95 9.89
CA ARG A 20 16.81 5.25 11.00
C ARG A 20 18.17 5.74 10.54
N GLN A 21 18.68 5.19 9.43
CA GLN A 21 19.94 5.63 8.84
C GLN A 21 19.83 7.08 8.34
N LEU A 22 18.76 7.41 7.61
CA LEU A 22 18.49 8.78 7.14
C LEU A 22 18.40 9.78 8.32
N LEU A 23 17.80 9.39 9.45
CA LEU A 23 17.75 10.22 10.65
C LEU A 23 19.13 10.47 11.28
N ARG A 24 20.11 9.59 11.05
CA ARG A 24 21.49 9.73 11.56
C ARG A 24 22.44 10.34 10.53
N ASP A 25 22.03 10.43 9.28
CA ASP A 25 22.85 10.98 8.21
C ASP A 25 22.87 12.52 8.25
N HIS A 26 23.82 13.04 9.05
CA HIS A 26 24.04 14.47 9.21
C HIS A 26 24.74 15.10 8.00
N ALA A 27 25.44 14.31 7.17
CA ALA A 27 26.04 14.82 5.93
C ALA A 27 24.93 15.18 4.93
N LEU A 28 23.99 14.24 4.72
CA LEU A 28 22.82 14.48 3.88
C LEU A 28 21.92 15.62 4.41
N GLU A 29 21.84 15.79 5.73
CA GLU A 29 21.13 16.91 6.36
C GLU A 29 21.75 18.27 6.03
N ALA A 30 23.07 18.36 6.05
CA ALA A 30 23.81 19.60 5.81
C ALA A 30 23.84 19.97 4.32
N GLU A 31 23.97 18.97 3.44
CA GLU A 31 24.10 19.17 2.01
C GLU A 31 22.73 19.34 1.33
N GLU A 32 21.77 18.46 1.62
CA GLU A 32 20.48 18.40 0.92
C GLU A 32 19.26 18.17 1.86
N PRO A 33 18.92 19.16 2.71
CA PRO A 33 17.86 19.00 3.72
C PRO A 33 16.46 18.79 3.12
N ALA A 34 16.19 19.25 1.90
CA ALA A 34 14.93 19.00 1.21
C ALA A 34 14.83 17.55 0.72
N HIS A 35 15.91 17.03 0.12
CA HIS A 35 15.98 15.66 -0.36
C HIS A 35 15.85 14.66 0.80
N ARG A 36 16.56 14.90 1.90
CA ARG A 36 16.43 14.09 3.13
C ARG A 36 15.00 14.02 3.65
N ARG A 37 14.30 15.16 3.70
CA ARG A 37 12.88 15.20 4.13
C ARG A 37 11.98 14.39 3.19
N GLN A 38 12.21 14.44 1.89
CA GLN A 38 11.48 13.64 0.92
C GLN A 38 11.71 12.15 1.14
N LEU A 39 12.95 11.71 1.32
CA LEU A 39 13.28 10.30 1.60
C LEU A 39 12.67 9.82 2.92
N LEU A 40 12.69 10.65 3.97
CA LEU A 40 12.03 10.34 5.24
C LEU A 40 10.51 10.20 5.07
N ALA A 41 9.87 11.06 4.28
CA ALA A 41 8.45 10.95 3.99
C ALA A 41 8.12 9.67 3.18
N GLN A 42 8.94 9.34 2.19
CA GLN A 42 8.79 8.12 1.39
C GLN A 42 8.91 6.86 2.27
N THR A 43 9.94 6.77 3.11
CA THR A 43 10.13 5.62 4.00
C THR A 43 9.00 5.47 5.02
N LEU A 44 8.37 6.56 5.47
CA LEU A 44 7.17 6.50 6.32
C LEU A 44 5.94 5.98 5.56
N ALA A 45 5.74 6.41 4.32
CA ALA A 45 4.64 5.93 3.48
C ALA A 45 4.78 4.42 3.20
N GLU A 46 5.97 3.97 2.80
CA GLU A 46 6.27 2.54 2.57
C GLU A 46 6.07 1.70 3.84
N GLN A 47 6.49 2.20 5.02
CA GLN A 47 6.25 1.51 6.30
C GLN A 47 4.77 1.32 6.60
N ARG A 48 3.96 2.35 6.31
CA ARG A 48 2.50 2.29 6.48
C ARG A 48 1.91 1.22 5.57
N GLU A 49 2.23 1.25 4.28
CA GLU A 49 1.72 0.29 3.29
C GLU A 49 2.09 -1.15 3.66
N LEU A 50 3.35 -1.40 4.03
CA LEU A 50 3.80 -2.73 4.44
C LEU A 50 3.11 -3.21 5.73
N SER A 51 2.84 -2.30 6.67
CA SER A 51 2.14 -2.62 7.92
C SER A 51 0.66 -2.93 7.68
N GLU A 52 0.01 -2.17 6.80
CA GLU A 52 -1.37 -2.43 6.37
C GLU A 52 -1.46 -3.76 5.64
N ALA A 53 -0.59 -4.03 4.66
CA ALA A 53 -0.55 -5.29 3.93
C ALA A 53 -0.34 -6.49 4.85
N LEU A 54 0.60 -6.43 5.80
CA LEU A 54 0.81 -7.48 6.79
C LEU A 54 -0.43 -7.72 7.65
N THR A 55 -1.06 -6.64 8.12
CA THR A 55 -2.29 -6.73 8.93
C THR A 55 -3.43 -7.37 8.16
N LEU A 56 -3.61 -7.03 6.88
CA LEU A 56 -4.66 -7.61 6.03
C LEU A 56 -4.39 -9.10 5.81
N ILE A 57 -3.15 -9.50 5.51
CA ILE A 57 -2.80 -10.91 5.29
C ILE A 57 -2.98 -11.72 6.58
N GLU A 58 -2.56 -11.20 7.73
CA GLU A 58 -2.74 -11.86 9.02
C GLU A 58 -4.24 -12.05 9.34
N ARG A 59 -5.09 -11.05 9.08
CA ARG A 59 -6.55 -11.17 9.24
C ARG A 59 -7.17 -12.22 8.33
N VAL A 60 -6.74 -12.28 7.06
CA VAL A 60 -7.20 -13.30 6.10
C VAL A 60 -6.77 -14.69 6.55
N MET A 61 -5.54 -14.84 7.06
CA MET A 61 -5.06 -16.12 7.60
C MET A 61 -5.82 -16.57 8.85
N ASP A 62 -6.25 -15.63 9.69
CA ASP A 62 -7.13 -15.88 10.83
C ASP A 62 -8.59 -16.19 10.45
N GLY A 63 -8.91 -16.24 9.14
CA GLY A 63 -10.27 -16.50 8.64
C GLY A 63 -11.23 -15.33 8.85
N ARG A 64 -10.73 -14.11 9.09
CA ARG A 64 -11.57 -12.91 9.25
C ARG A 64 -11.88 -12.33 7.87
N LEU A 65 -13.13 -11.94 7.65
CA LEU A 65 -13.53 -11.17 6.46
C LEU A 65 -12.85 -9.80 6.51
N VAL A 66 -12.20 -9.43 5.41
CA VAL A 66 -11.49 -8.16 5.28
C VAL A 66 -12.12 -7.41 4.11
N GLU A 67 -12.86 -6.34 4.40
CA GLU A 67 -13.25 -5.38 3.38
C GLU A 67 -12.01 -4.58 2.98
N VAL A 68 -11.52 -4.83 1.77
CA VAL A 68 -10.54 -3.95 1.13
C VAL A 68 -11.35 -2.78 0.58
N ALA A 69 -11.27 -1.63 1.26
CA ALA A 69 -11.75 -0.39 0.68
C ALA A 69 -10.91 -0.14 -0.58
N GLY A 70 -11.46 -0.49 -1.74
CA GLY A 70 -10.83 -0.19 -3.02
C GLY A 70 -10.55 1.30 -3.07
N GLU A 71 -9.29 1.66 -3.21
CA GLU A 71 -8.92 3.04 -3.48
C GLU A 71 -9.73 3.49 -4.70
N ALA A 72 -10.56 4.52 -4.53
CA ALA A 72 -11.29 5.11 -5.63
C ALA A 72 -10.27 5.68 -6.61
N ARG A 73 -9.79 4.86 -7.54
CA ARG A 73 -9.08 5.36 -8.72
C ARG A 73 -10.02 6.39 -9.34
N PRO A 74 -9.57 7.65 -9.56
CA PRO A 74 -10.39 8.60 -10.29
C PRO A 74 -10.73 7.93 -11.62
N ALA A 75 -12.02 7.65 -11.82
CA ALA A 75 -12.49 7.13 -13.10
C ALA A 75 -11.97 8.10 -14.17
N PRO A 76 -11.22 7.64 -15.19
CA PRO A 76 -10.86 8.51 -16.28
C PRO A 76 -12.16 9.07 -16.84
N ILE A 77 -12.22 10.40 -17.00
CA ILE A 77 -13.40 11.11 -17.53
C ILE A 77 -13.78 10.42 -18.85
N GLY A 78 -14.87 9.64 -18.82
CA GLY A 78 -15.34 8.84 -19.96
C GLY A 78 -15.69 7.38 -19.69
N ALA A 79 -15.38 6.80 -18.53
CA ALA A 79 -15.78 5.42 -18.20
C ALA A 79 -17.15 5.39 -17.47
N TRP A 80 -18.20 5.24 -18.29
CA TRP A 80 -19.55 4.71 -18.05
C TRP A 80 -20.11 4.67 -16.62
N ALA A 81 -21.28 5.29 -16.50
CA ALA A 81 -22.11 5.38 -15.31
C ALA A 81 -22.54 4.00 -14.79
N GLU A 82 -22.39 3.78 -13.48
CA GLU A 82 -23.24 2.84 -12.76
C GLU A 82 -24.30 3.61 -11.98
N ALA A 83 -25.54 3.33 -12.40
CA ALA A 83 -26.73 3.49 -11.60
C ALA A 83 -26.65 2.61 -10.33
N ALA A 84 -27.47 2.98 -9.35
CA ALA A 84 -27.57 2.47 -7.97
C ALA A 84 -27.23 0.97 -7.72
N PRO A 85 -26.75 0.64 -6.51
CA PRO A 85 -26.31 -0.71 -6.15
C PRO A 85 -27.47 -1.72 -6.18
N GLY A 86 -27.28 -2.84 -6.88
CA GLY A 86 -28.14 -4.02 -6.73
C GLY A 86 -28.51 -4.82 -7.98
N GLN A 87 -28.01 -4.50 -9.18
CA GLN A 87 -28.40 -5.24 -10.38
C GLN A 87 -27.25 -5.47 -11.36
N LEU A 88 -26.66 -6.67 -11.31
CA LEU A 88 -25.82 -7.18 -12.39
C LEU A 88 -26.72 -7.89 -13.41
N VAL A 89 -26.82 -7.35 -14.62
CA VAL A 89 -27.47 -8.03 -15.75
C VAL A 89 -26.38 -8.67 -16.61
N SER A 90 -26.45 -9.99 -16.74
CA SER A 90 -25.62 -10.76 -17.68
C SER A 90 -26.01 -10.38 -19.11
N GLY A 91 -25.12 -9.70 -19.83
CA GLY A 91 -25.23 -9.59 -21.28
C GLY A 91 -24.98 -10.96 -21.89
N GLU A 92 -26.03 -11.75 -22.08
CA GLU A 92 -25.93 -12.96 -22.90
C GLU A 92 -25.37 -12.60 -24.28
N ALA A 93 -24.31 -13.29 -24.66
CA ALA A 93 -23.83 -13.32 -26.03
C ALA A 93 -24.91 -13.95 -26.91
N ARG A 94 -25.30 -13.28 -28.01
CA ARG A 94 -25.89 -13.94 -29.18
C ARG A 94 -25.70 -13.11 -30.45
N GLU A 95 -25.01 -13.80 -31.37
CA GLU A 95 -24.80 -13.61 -32.83
C GLU A 95 -24.06 -12.37 -33.34
#